data_AF-A0A7V5M0Q0-F1
#
_entry.id   AF-A0A7V5M0Q0-F1
#
_cell.length_a   1.000
_cell.length_b   1.000
_cell.length_c   1.000
_cell.angle_alpha   90.00
_cell.angle_beta   90.00
_cell.angle_gamma   90.00
#
_symmetry.space_group_name_H-M   'P 1'
#
loop_
_entity.id
_entity.type
_entity.pdbx_description
1 polymer ?
#
loop_
_entity_poly.entity_id
_entity_poly.type
_entity_poly.pdbx_seq_one_letter_code
_entity_poly.pdbx_strand_id
1 'polypeptide(L)'
;MKMQIPLLDLKRQYRQIQDEVKEVVGEVLKSGQYILGPNVEALEEEVARYCGVDYAVGVASGTDALRLALLSLGIGKGDEVITTPFTFIATAQAITQVGATPVFVDIEEDTFNIDVGKIEEAITSRTRAILPVHLFGHSVDMKGILEVARKYDLFVIEDAAQAFGTECNIDREGSSLWKKAGSMGDVGCFSFFPTKNLGGFGDGGMVVTNNEEIAKKVRLLRVHGGSSRSYEYEMFGYNSRLDEIQAALLR
;
A
#
# COMPACT_ATOMS: atom_id res chain seq x y z
N MET A 1 -31.31 15.49 25.34
CA MET A 1 -29.97 14.88 25.12
C MET A 1 -29.25 15.69 24.04
N LYS A 2 -27.95 16.01 24.22
CA LYS A 2 -27.17 16.63 23.14
C LYS A 2 -26.96 15.62 22.02
N MET A 3 -27.25 16.01 20.79
CA MET A 3 -26.95 15.22 19.60
C MET A 3 -25.43 15.07 19.49
N GLN A 4 -24.93 13.84 19.52
CA GLN A 4 -23.52 13.52 19.34
C GLN A 4 -23.24 13.34 17.85
N ILE A 5 -22.33 14.12 17.29
CA ILE A 5 -21.88 13.98 15.90
C ILE A 5 -20.61 13.11 15.92
N PRO A 6 -20.67 11.84 15.48
CA PRO A 6 -19.48 11.00 15.43
C PRO A 6 -18.54 11.47 14.32
N LEU A 7 -17.22 11.33 14.53
CA LEU A 7 -16.20 11.63 13.52
C LEU A 7 -16.32 10.70 12.30
N LEU A 8 -16.66 9.43 12.53
CA LEU A 8 -16.92 8.40 11.51
C LEU A 8 -17.98 7.41 12.05
N ASP A 9 -18.94 7.00 11.23
CA ASP A 9 -20.03 6.08 11.62
C ASP A 9 -20.08 4.82 10.75
N LEU A 10 -19.23 3.83 11.07
CA LEU A 10 -19.21 2.54 10.40
C LEU A 10 -20.50 1.72 10.61
N LYS A 11 -21.26 1.99 11.68
CA LYS A 11 -22.56 1.31 11.91
C LYS A 11 -23.59 1.77 10.89
N ARG A 12 -23.57 3.05 10.51
CA ARG A 12 -24.43 3.56 9.44
C ARG A 12 -24.07 2.93 8.10
N GLN A 13 -22.78 2.86 7.75
CA GLN A 13 -22.33 2.22 6.52
C GLN A 13 -22.74 0.75 6.46
N TYR A 14 -22.44 -0.04 7.50
CA TYR A 14 -22.83 -1.45 7.57
C TYR A 14 -24.33 -1.66 7.37
N ARG A 15 -25.18 -0.84 8.01
CA ARG A 15 -26.64 -0.94 7.84
C ARG A 15 -27.12 -0.76 6.41
N GLN A 16 -26.37 -0.06 5.56
CA GLN A 16 -26.73 0.14 4.16
C GLN A 16 -26.46 -1.09 3.28
N ILE A 17 -25.47 -1.92 3.66
CA ILE A 17 -25.00 -3.07 2.88
C ILE A 17 -25.11 -4.39 3.64
N GLN A 18 -25.83 -4.42 4.77
CA GLN A 18 -25.78 -5.54 5.73
C GLN A 18 -26.21 -6.89 5.14
N ASP A 19 -27.12 -6.90 4.16
CA ASP A 19 -27.65 -8.13 3.60
C ASP A 19 -26.67 -8.72 2.59
N GLU A 20 -26.05 -7.88 1.75
CA GLU A 20 -24.92 -8.24 0.88
C GLU A 20 -23.75 -8.79 1.71
N VAL A 21 -23.40 -8.10 2.81
CA VAL A 21 -22.35 -8.55 3.75
C VAL A 21 -22.65 -9.92 4.34
N LYS A 22 -23.89 -10.17 4.79
CA LYS A 22 -24.29 -11.47 5.36
C LYS A 22 -24.22 -12.58 4.31
N GLU A 23 -24.60 -12.27 3.08
CA GLU A 23 -24.57 -13.21 1.96
C GLU A 23 -23.14 -13.64 1.66
N VAL A 24 -22.24 -12.69 1.36
CA VAL A 24 -20.84 -13.00 0.98
C VAL A 24 -20.07 -13.69 2.11
N VAL A 25 -20.27 -13.27 3.36
CA VAL A 25 -19.67 -13.95 4.53
C VAL A 25 -20.21 -15.38 4.64
N GLY A 26 -21.53 -15.55 4.46
CA GLY A 26 -22.15 -16.87 4.47
C GLY A 26 -21.62 -17.80 3.38
N GLU A 27 -21.33 -17.28 2.19
CA GLU A 27 -20.72 -18.04 1.09
C GLU A 27 -19.29 -18.49 1.41
N VAL A 28 -18.45 -17.59 1.93
CA VAL A 28 -17.07 -17.95 2.34
C VAL A 28 -17.09 -18.99 3.46
N LEU A 29 -17.99 -18.87 4.44
CA LEU A 29 -18.11 -19.86 5.51
C LEU A 29 -18.57 -21.23 4.99
N LYS A 30 -19.47 -21.27 4.00
CA LYS A 30 -19.92 -22.51 3.36
C LYS A 30 -18.85 -23.14 2.46
N SER A 31 -17.94 -22.36 1.88
CA SER A 31 -16.90 -22.85 0.97
C SER A 31 -15.82 -23.68 1.68
N GLY A 32 -15.56 -23.39 2.95
CA GLY A 32 -14.48 -24.00 3.71
C GLY A 32 -13.07 -23.50 3.33
N GLN A 33 -12.96 -22.53 2.41
CA GLN A 33 -11.70 -21.93 1.97
C GLN A 33 -11.57 -20.53 2.59
N TYR A 34 -10.72 -20.39 3.60
CA TYR A 34 -10.64 -19.15 4.39
C TYR A 34 -9.40 -18.31 4.12
N ILE A 35 -8.38 -18.90 3.50
CA ILE A 35 -7.06 -18.31 3.33
C ILE A 35 -6.66 -18.40 1.87
N LEU A 36 -6.38 -17.25 1.24
CA LEU A 36 -5.93 -17.16 -0.15
C LEU A 36 -6.85 -17.92 -1.12
N GLY A 37 -8.17 -17.73 -0.97
CA GLY A 37 -9.18 -18.33 -1.83
C GLY A 37 -9.51 -17.47 -3.06
N PRO A 38 -10.59 -17.81 -3.78
CA PRO A 38 -10.95 -17.14 -5.04
C PRO A 38 -11.30 -15.66 -4.90
N ASN A 39 -11.81 -15.19 -3.75
CA ASN A 39 -12.09 -13.77 -3.54
C ASN A 39 -10.81 -12.96 -3.38
N VAL A 40 -9.74 -13.52 -2.79
CA VAL A 40 -8.43 -12.85 -2.77
C VAL A 40 -7.90 -12.67 -4.18
N GLU A 41 -7.96 -13.71 -5.02
CA GLU A 41 -7.52 -13.64 -6.43
C GLU A 41 -8.35 -12.61 -7.21
N ALA A 42 -9.68 -12.65 -7.08
CA ALA A 42 -10.55 -11.72 -7.78
C ALA A 42 -10.35 -10.27 -7.32
N LEU A 43 -10.18 -10.01 -6.01
CA LEU A 43 -9.89 -8.67 -5.50
C LEU A 43 -8.53 -8.17 -6.02
N GLU A 44 -7.51 -9.03 -6.07
CA GLU A 44 -6.21 -8.66 -6.64
C GLU A 44 -6.35 -8.21 -8.10
N GLU A 45 -7.10 -8.95 -8.93
CA GLU A 45 -7.36 -8.57 -10.32
C GLU A 45 -8.17 -7.28 -10.45
N GLU A 46 -9.20 -7.11 -9.62
CA GLU A 46 -10.08 -5.94 -9.63
C GLU A 46 -9.35 -4.68 -9.21
N VAL A 47 -8.52 -4.73 -8.16
CA VAL A 47 -7.71 -3.59 -7.71
C VAL A 47 -6.59 -3.28 -8.70
N ALA A 48 -5.91 -4.28 -9.25
CA ALA A 48 -4.90 -4.06 -10.30
C ALA A 48 -5.51 -3.30 -11.49
N ARG A 49 -6.67 -3.76 -11.96
CA ARG A 49 -7.44 -3.10 -13.03
C ARG A 49 -7.89 -1.70 -12.63
N TYR A 50 -8.40 -1.52 -11.41
CA TYR A 50 -8.86 -0.22 -10.92
C TYR A 50 -7.72 0.80 -10.88
N CYS A 51 -6.56 0.42 -10.36
CA CYS A 51 -5.35 1.25 -10.25
C CYS A 51 -4.64 1.46 -11.59
N GLY A 52 -4.94 0.64 -12.60
CA GLY A 52 -4.26 0.65 -13.89
C GLY A 52 -2.84 0.09 -13.83
N VAL A 53 -2.63 -0.96 -13.04
CA VAL A 53 -1.37 -1.70 -12.94
C VAL A 53 -1.53 -3.16 -13.35
N ASP A 54 -0.41 -3.84 -13.58
CA ASP A 54 -0.42 -5.24 -13.99
C ASP A 54 -0.65 -6.22 -12.83
N TYR A 55 -0.19 -5.90 -11.61
CA TYR A 55 -0.23 -6.82 -10.48
C TYR A 55 -0.70 -6.16 -9.18
N ALA A 56 -1.52 -6.89 -8.43
CA ALA A 56 -1.81 -6.61 -7.03
C ALA A 56 -1.62 -7.88 -6.18
N VAL A 57 -1.27 -7.70 -4.90
CA VAL A 57 -1.02 -8.79 -3.94
C VAL A 57 -1.61 -8.41 -2.59
N GLY A 58 -2.66 -9.12 -2.16
CA GLY A 58 -3.31 -8.91 -0.86
C GLY A 58 -2.43 -9.36 0.31
N VAL A 59 -2.37 -8.54 1.35
CA VAL A 59 -1.55 -8.79 2.56
C VAL A 59 -2.33 -8.43 3.83
N ALA A 60 -1.78 -8.73 5.00
CA ALA A 60 -2.53 -8.61 6.25
C ALA A 60 -2.79 -7.17 6.70
N SER A 61 -2.00 -6.18 6.28
CA SER A 61 -2.18 -4.78 6.66
C SER A 61 -1.44 -3.82 5.72
N GLY A 62 -1.71 -2.51 5.84
CA GLY A 62 -0.93 -1.49 5.14
C GLY A 62 0.53 -1.42 5.61
N THR A 63 0.80 -1.67 6.89
CA THR A 63 2.18 -1.78 7.41
C THR A 63 2.92 -2.93 6.75
N ASP A 64 2.26 -4.08 6.60
CA ASP A 64 2.84 -5.22 5.91
C ASP A 64 3.01 -4.98 4.42
N ALA A 65 2.10 -4.24 3.77
CA ALA A 65 2.29 -3.84 2.38
C ALA A 65 3.60 -3.06 2.20
N LEU A 66 3.84 -2.04 3.04
CA LEU A 66 5.08 -1.27 3.03
C LEU A 66 6.32 -2.13 3.33
N ARG A 67 6.24 -2.98 4.37
CA ARG A 67 7.35 -3.86 4.76
C ARG A 67 7.71 -4.84 3.65
N LEU A 68 6.72 -5.50 3.04
CA LEU A 68 6.97 -6.47 1.98
C LEU A 68 7.40 -5.80 0.67
N ALA A 69 6.92 -4.58 0.38
CA ALA A 69 7.43 -3.77 -0.72
C ALA A 69 8.92 -3.48 -0.55
N LEU A 70 9.34 -2.98 0.61
CA LEU A 70 10.76 -2.73 0.94
C LEU A 70 11.63 -4.00 0.76
N LEU A 71 11.19 -5.12 1.34
CA LEU A 71 11.91 -6.39 1.23
C LEU A 71 12.00 -6.92 -0.21
N SER A 72 10.94 -6.75 -1.00
CA SER A 72 10.91 -7.21 -2.40
C SER A 72 11.94 -6.48 -3.29
N LEU A 73 12.23 -5.21 -2.94
CA LEU A 73 13.26 -4.38 -3.55
C LEU A 73 14.67 -4.65 -2.98
N GLY A 74 14.78 -5.55 -2.00
CA GLY A 74 16.05 -5.89 -1.36
C GLY A 74 16.55 -4.83 -0.37
N ILE A 75 15.69 -3.88 0.03
CA ILE A 75 16.04 -2.82 0.98
C ILE A 75 16.12 -3.39 2.39
N GLY A 76 17.19 -3.09 3.10
CA GLY A 76 17.35 -3.52 4.48
C GLY A 76 18.52 -2.87 5.21
N LYS A 77 19.25 -3.68 6.00
CA LYS A 77 20.31 -3.18 6.88
C LYS A 77 21.39 -2.41 6.11
N GLY A 78 21.58 -1.15 6.50
CA GLY A 78 22.59 -0.26 5.93
C GLY A 78 22.06 0.63 4.81
N ASP A 79 20.82 0.41 4.36
CA ASP A 79 20.16 1.29 3.41
C ASP A 79 19.41 2.42 4.13
N GLU A 80 19.20 3.51 3.39
CA GLU A 80 18.40 4.66 3.80
C GLU A 80 17.17 4.79 2.89
N VAL A 81 16.03 5.10 3.52
CA VAL A 81 14.76 5.37 2.83
C VAL A 81 14.29 6.75 3.22
N ILE A 82 14.19 7.65 2.25
CA ILE A 82 13.71 9.01 2.47
C ILE A 82 12.19 8.98 2.65
N THR A 83 11.68 9.60 3.71
CA THR A 83 10.25 9.80 3.96
C THR A 83 10.04 11.08 4.78
N THR A 84 8.84 11.32 5.28
CA THR A 84 8.52 12.49 6.10
C THR A 84 8.25 12.10 7.56
N PRO A 85 8.61 12.94 8.56
CA PRO A 85 8.24 12.69 9.94
C PRO A 85 6.75 13.00 10.20
N PHE A 86 6.11 13.79 9.33
CA PHE A 86 4.68 14.10 9.40
C PHE A 86 3.87 13.04 8.64
N THR A 87 3.87 11.82 9.17
CA THR A 87 3.07 10.70 8.66
C THR A 87 2.59 9.83 9.82
N PHE A 88 1.77 8.82 9.54
CA PHE A 88 1.46 7.79 10.51
C PHE A 88 2.69 6.90 10.78
N ILE A 89 2.91 6.53 12.04
CA ILE A 89 4.13 5.82 12.50
C ILE A 89 4.45 4.54 11.72
N ALA A 90 3.44 3.87 11.14
CA ALA A 90 3.61 2.67 10.34
C ALA A 90 4.61 2.83 9.19
N THR A 91 4.71 4.02 8.58
CA THR A 91 5.62 4.29 7.47
C THR A 91 7.08 4.15 7.92
N ALA A 92 7.48 4.85 8.98
CA ALA A 92 8.83 4.74 9.55
C ALA A 92 9.07 3.38 10.21
N GLN A 93 8.03 2.78 10.82
CA GLN A 93 8.11 1.46 11.41
C GLN A 93 8.42 0.38 10.36
N ALA A 94 7.79 0.42 9.17
CA ALA A 94 8.08 -0.54 8.11
C ALA A 94 9.54 -0.46 7.64
N ILE A 95 10.08 0.76 7.48
CA ILE A 95 11.49 1.00 7.15
C ILE A 95 12.42 0.39 8.20
N THR A 96 12.17 0.68 9.49
CA THR A 96 13.02 0.15 10.57
C THR A 96 12.87 -1.36 10.76
N GLN A 97 11.71 -1.94 10.50
CA GLN A 97 11.46 -3.38 10.60
C GLN A 97 12.26 -4.21 9.57
N VAL A 98 12.60 -3.63 8.42
CA VAL A 98 13.50 -4.28 7.44
C VAL A 98 14.99 -4.02 7.74
N GLY A 99 15.28 -3.24 8.78
CA GLY A 99 16.63 -2.87 9.21
C GLY A 99 17.21 -1.64 8.51
N ALA A 100 16.45 -1.00 7.61
CA ALA A 100 16.82 0.23 6.96
C ALA A 100 16.63 1.44 7.90
N THR A 101 17.23 2.58 7.53
CA THR A 101 17.14 3.82 8.31
C THR A 101 16.19 4.81 7.62
N PRO A 102 15.12 5.28 8.28
CA PRO A 102 14.30 6.36 7.74
C PRO A 102 15.09 7.67 7.79
N VAL A 103 15.17 8.36 6.65
CA VAL A 103 15.75 9.70 6.53
C VAL A 103 14.59 10.67 6.34
N PHE A 104 14.46 11.61 7.28
CA PHE A 104 13.31 12.50 7.33
C PHE A 104 13.55 13.79 6.55
N VAL A 105 12.65 14.08 5.62
CA VAL A 105 12.52 15.36 4.93
C VAL A 105 11.21 16.01 5.41
N ASP A 106 11.27 17.31 5.66
CA ASP A 106 10.13 18.07 6.16
C ASP A 106 8.98 18.16 5.13
N ILE A 107 7.86 18.76 5.51
CA ILE A 107 6.67 18.90 4.68
C ILE A 107 6.52 20.29 4.06
N GLU A 108 5.67 20.38 3.04
CA GLU A 108 5.07 21.63 2.61
C GLU A 108 3.87 21.98 3.53
N GLU A 109 3.80 23.22 4.01
CA GLU A 109 2.74 23.65 4.94
C GLU A 109 1.33 23.55 4.35
N ASP A 110 1.19 23.74 3.03
CA ASP A 110 -0.11 23.77 2.36
C ASP A 110 -0.69 22.37 2.10
N THR A 111 0.16 21.37 1.92
CA THR A 111 -0.24 20.00 1.52
C THR A 111 -0.06 18.97 2.63
N PHE A 112 0.78 19.28 3.63
CA PHE A 112 1.28 18.34 4.63
C PHE A 112 1.98 17.10 4.08
N ASN A 113 2.29 17.08 2.78
CA ASN A 113 3.10 16.05 2.16
C ASN A 113 4.57 16.46 2.17
N ILE A 114 5.46 15.49 1.97
CA ILE A 114 6.91 15.69 1.91
C ILE A 114 7.28 16.81 0.93
N ASP A 115 8.15 17.73 1.35
CA ASP A 115 8.69 18.81 0.53
C ASP A 115 9.69 18.25 -0.47
N VAL A 116 9.24 18.12 -1.72
CA VAL A 116 10.03 17.54 -2.81
C VAL A 116 11.30 18.35 -3.07
N GLY A 117 11.25 19.66 -2.88
CA GLY A 117 12.40 20.56 -3.07
C GLY A 117 13.56 20.30 -2.11
N LYS A 118 13.29 19.65 -0.96
CA LYS A 118 14.29 19.32 0.06
C LYS A 118 14.82 17.88 -0.01
N ILE A 119 14.30 17.05 -0.92
CA ILE A 119 14.68 15.63 -0.98
C ILE A 119 16.15 15.46 -1.37
N GLU A 120 16.63 16.19 -2.38
CA GLU A 120 18.00 16.02 -2.88
C GLU A 120 19.07 16.26 -1.80
N GLU A 121 18.80 17.16 -0.85
CA GLU A 121 19.70 17.48 0.28
C GLU A 121 19.83 16.32 1.28
N ALA A 122 18.83 15.43 1.32
CA ALA A 122 18.81 14.26 2.21
C ALA A 122 19.41 12.99 1.59
N ILE A 123 19.77 13.02 0.29
CA ILE A 123 20.31 11.86 -0.41
C ILE A 123 21.76 11.61 0.01
N THR A 124 22.08 10.35 0.30
CA THR A 124 23.43 9.87 0.56
C THR A 124 23.75 8.66 -0.34
N SER A 125 24.98 8.16 -0.27
CA SER A 125 25.36 6.91 -0.96
C SER A 125 24.62 5.66 -0.46
N ARG A 126 23.96 5.75 0.71
CA ARG A 126 23.13 4.69 1.30
C ARG A 126 21.67 4.78 0.91
N THR A 127 21.22 5.89 0.31
CA THR A 127 19.83 6.05 -0.10
C THR A 127 19.49 5.03 -1.18
N ARG A 128 18.36 4.32 -0.99
CA ARG A 128 17.84 3.33 -1.95
C ARG A 128 16.44 3.63 -2.44
N ALA A 129 15.64 4.35 -1.64
CA ALA A 129 14.27 4.64 -2.01
C ALA A 129 13.78 5.97 -1.42
N ILE A 130 12.77 6.50 -2.07
CA ILE A 130 11.89 7.54 -1.57
C ILE A 130 10.54 6.86 -1.29
N LEU A 131 10.01 7.06 -0.08
CA LEU A 131 8.74 6.53 0.37
C LEU A 131 7.81 7.72 0.69
N PRO A 132 7.19 8.36 -0.33
CA PRO A 132 6.22 9.41 -0.11
C PRO A 132 4.92 8.84 0.44
N VAL A 133 4.17 9.70 1.14
CA VAL A 133 2.86 9.38 1.70
C VAL A 133 1.85 10.32 1.08
N HIS A 134 0.75 9.78 0.53
CA HIS A 134 -0.36 10.59 0.03
C HIS A 134 -1.32 10.91 1.19
N LEU A 135 -0.90 11.86 2.04
CA LEU A 135 -1.54 12.10 3.33
C LEU A 135 -2.94 12.70 3.16
N PHE A 136 -3.89 12.25 3.98
CA PHE A 136 -5.29 12.70 3.98
C PHE A 136 -6.03 12.53 2.64
N GLY A 137 -5.52 11.66 1.76
CA GLY A 137 -6.05 11.45 0.41
C GLY A 137 -5.56 12.47 -0.62
N HIS A 138 -4.67 13.39 -0.23
CA HIS A 138 -4.04 14.34 -1.13
C HIS A 138 -2.73 13.77 -1.67
N SER A 139 -2.58 13.73 -2.99
CA SER A 139 -1.35 13.20 -3.59
C SER A 139 -0.17 14.14 -3.37
N VAL A 140 1.01 13.58 -3.07
CA VAL A 140 2.28 14.31 -3.20
C VAL A 140 2.50 14.72 -4.67
N ASP A 141 3.35 15.71 -4.92
CA ASP A 141 3.91 15.99 -6.25
C ASP A 141 4.76 14.82 -6.75
N MET A 142 4.07 13.80 -7.29
CA MET A 142 4.70 12.59 -7.79
C MET A 142 5.58 12.85 -9.00
N LYS A 143 5.34 13.90 -9.76
CA LYS A 143 6.21 14.27 -10.87
C LYS A 143 7.60 14.65 -10.35
N GLY A 144 7.67 15.54 -9.37
CA GLY A 144 8.94 15.91 -8.74
C GLY A 144 9.62 14.72 -8.07
N ILE A 145 8.87 13.88 -7.34
CA ILE A 145 9.39 12.63 -6.75
C ILE A 145 10.04 11.73 -7.81
N LEU A 146 9.32 11.46 -8.91
CA LEU A 146 9.78 10.57 -9.99
C LEU A 146 10.98 11.15 -10.75
N GLU A 147 11.12 12.47 -10.82
CA GLU A 147 12.29 13.13 -11.42
C GLU A 147 13.53 12.98 -10.54
N VAL A 148 13.40 13.23 -9.24
CA VAL A 148 14.50 13.03 -8.28
C VAL A 148 14.89 11.54 -8.25
N ALA A 149 13.92 10.64 -8.15
CA ALA A 149 14.18 9.21 -8.13
C ALA A 149 14.97 8.72 -9.36
N ARG A 150 14.57 9.14 -10.56
CA ARG A 150 15.29 8.82 -11.81
C ARG A 150 16.69 9.41 -11.87
N LYS A 151 16.88 10.63 -11.38
CA LYS A 151 18.19 11.31 -11.37
C LYS A 151 19.21 10.58 -10.50
N TYR A 152 18.76 9.98 -9.40
CA TYR A 152 19.63 9.33 -8.41
C TYR A 152 19.53 7.80 -8.38
N ASP A 153 18.82 7.19 -9.34
CA ASP A 153 18.59 5.73 -9.42
C ASP A 153 18.00 5.16 -8.12
N LEU A 154 16.94 5.81 -7.62
CA LEU A 154 16.23 5.43 -6.40
C LEU A 154 14.88 4.80 -6.73
N PHE A 155 14.46 3.82 -5.93
CA PHE A 155 13.10 3.29 -6.00
C PHE A 155 12.08 4.27 -5.39
N VAL A 156 10.83 4.19 -5.83
CA VAL A 156 9.70 4.93 -5.27
C VAL A 156 8.65 3.97 -4.75
N ILE A 157 8.38 4.04 -3.43
CA ILE A 157 7.37 3.23 -2.75
C ILE A 157 6.26 4.14 -2.24
N GLU A 158 5.10 4.14 -2.89
CA GLU A 158 3.98 4.99 -2.50
C GLU A 158 3.23 4.41 -1.28
N ASP A 159 3.18 5.16 -0.18
CA ASP A 159 2.21 4.92 0.89
C ASP A 159 0.89 5.60 0.52
N ALA A 160 0.01 4.83 -0.13
CA ALA A 160 -1.32 5.23 -0.56
C ALA A 160 -2.41 4.75 0.41
N ALA A 161 -2.06 4.43 1.66
CA ALA A 161 -2.99 3.91 2.66
C ALA A 161 -4.13 4.88 3.02
N GLN A 162 -4.09 6.15 2.59
CA GLN A 162 -5.14 7.16 2.78
C GLN A 162 -5.70 7.70 1.45
N ALA A 163 -5.26 7.17 0.31
CA ALA A 163 -5.48 7.77 -1.00
C ALA A 163 -6.04 6.78 -2.03
N PHE A 164 -6.72 5.72 -1.58
CA PHE A 164 -7.38 4.79 -2.50
C PHE A 164 -8.42 5.56 -3.35
N GLY A 165 -8.22 5.56 -4.66
CA GLY A 165 -9.06 6.28 -5.62
C GLY A 165 -8.65 7.74 -5.90
N THR A 166 -7.65 8.27 -5.20
CA THR A 166 -7.07 9.58 -5.55
C THR A 166 -6.38 9.50 -6.91
N GLU A 167 -6.56 10.52 -7.74
CA GLU A 167 -5.88 10.67 -9.02
C GLU A 167 -4.94 11.87 -8.99
N CYS A 168 -3.78 11.72 -9.63
CA CYS A 168 -2.75 12.74 -9.75
C CYS A 168 -2.37 12.90 -11.22
N ASN A 169 -2.22 14.14 -11.67
CA ASN A 169 -1.64 14.43 -12.97
C ASN A 169 -0.11 14.47 -12.85
N ILE A 170 0.57 13.61 -13.62
CA ILE A 170 2.03 13.46 -13.55
C ILE A 170 2.78 14.01 -14.77
N ASP A 171 2.11 14.79 -15.62
CA ASP A 171 2.68 15.19 -16.90
C ASP A 171 3.51 16.49 -16.90
N ARG A 172 4.36 16.64 -17.92
CA ARG A 172 5.04 17.89 -18.30
C ARG A 172 4.40 18.39 -19.60
N GLU A 173 3.65 19.48 -19.50
CA GLU A 173 3.15 20.27 -20.64
C GLU A 173 1.93 19.68 -21.38
N GLY A 174 0.76 19.79 -20.75
CA GLY A 174 -0.50 19.85 -21.49
C GLY A 174 -1.13 18.52 -21.92
N SER A 175 -0.60 17.35 -21.55
CA SER A 175 -1.40 16.12 -21.58
C SER A 175 -2.19 15.92 -20.27
N SER A 176 -3.27 15.18 -20.41
CA SER A 176 -4.18 14.76 -19.33
C SER A 176 -3.79 13.39 -18.78
N LEU A 177 -2.50 13.13 -18.51
CA LEU A 177 -2.09 11.84 -17.95
C LEU A 177 -2.36 11.81 -16.44
N TRP A 178 -3.56 11.37 -16.10
CA TRP A 178 -3.98 11.09 -14.74
C TRP A 178 -3.66 9.64 -14.39
N LYS A 179 -3.00 9.44 -13.25
CA LYS A 179 -2.75 8.13 -12.65
C LYS A 179 -3.29 8.09 -11.24
N LYS A 180 -3.58 6.89 -10.74
CA LYS A 180 -4.06 6.71 -9.37
C LYS A 180 -2.88 6.71 -8.39
N ALA A 181 -3.11 7.22 -7.18
CA ALA A 181 -2.17 7.06 -6.08
C ALA A 181 -1.89 5.57 -5.86
N GLY A 182 -0.61 5.23 -5.68
CA GLY A 182 -0.12 3.86 -5.62
C GLY A 182 0.21 3.22 -6.97
N SER A 183 -0.03 3.87 -8.12
CA SER A 183 0.31 3.33 -9.45
C SER A 183 1.30 4.16 -10.26
N MET A 184 2.04 5.04 -9.59
CA MET A 184 2.96 6.01 -10.21
C MET A 184 4.44 5.64 -10.01
N GLY A 185 4.81 5.13 -8.84
CA GLY A 185 6.15 4.66 -8.48
C GLY A 185 6.42 3.21 -8.88
N ASP A 186 7.45 2.60 -8.29
CA ASP A 186 7.78 1.19 -8.50
C ASP A 186 6.79 0.26 -7.80
N VAL A 187 6.34 0.66 -6.60
CA VAL A 187 5.43 -0.12 -5.76
C VAL A 187 4.47 0.79 -5.01
N GLY A 188 3.17 0.51 -5.06
CA GLY A 188 2.17 1.17 -4.22
C GLY A 188 1.67 0.28 -3.10
N CYS A 189 1.34 0.88 -1.96
CA CYS A 189 0.87 0.19 -0.77
C CYS A 189 -0.46 0.77 -0.28
N PHE A 190 -1.45 -0.08 -0.12
CA PHE A 190 -2.77 0.27 0.40
C PHE A 190 -3.04 -0.37 1.75
N SER A 191 -3.93 0.26 2.52
CA SER A 191 -4.51 -0.28 3.73
C SER A 191 -6.01 -0.38 3.54
N PHE A 192 -6.58 -1.51 3.98
CA PHE A 192 -8.01 -1.75 4.08
C PHE A 192 -8.47 -1.78 5.53
N PHE A 193 -7.76 -1.09 6.44
CA PHE A 193 -8.21 -0.93 7.81
C PHE A 193 -9.63 -0.31 7.83
N PRO A 194 -10.51 -0.59 8.81
CA PRO A 194 -11.93 -0.27 8.69
C PRO A 194 -12.26 1.22 8.52
N THR A 195 -11.35 2.11 8.88
CA THR A 195 -11.56 3.57 8.77
C THR A 195 -10.96 4.19 7.50
N LYS A 196 -10.43 3.40 6.57
CA LYS A 196 -9.91 3.88 5.27
C LYS A 196 -11.06 4.15 4.29
N ASN A 197 -10.75 4.87 3.20
CA ASN A 197 -11.73 5.18 2.13
C ASN A 197 -12.37 3.90 1.55
N LEU A 198 -11.55 2.88 1.32
CA LEU A 198 -11.97 1.51 1.10
C LEU A 198 -11.49 0.68 2.29
N GLY A 199 -12.40 0.40 3.23
CA GLY A 199 -12.10 -0.31 4.47
C GLY A 199 -12.83 -1.65 4.55
N GLY A 200 -12.13 -2.67 5.03
CA GLY A 200 -12.71 -3.97 5.36
C GLY A 200 -13.34 -3.99 6.76
N PHE A 201 -13.68 -5.19 7.23
CA PHE A 201 -14.26 -5.42 8.56
C PHE A 201 -13.19 -5.95 9.55
N GLY A 202 -11.92 -5.67 9.27
CA GLY A 202 -10.75 -6.10 10.01
C GLY A 202 -9.49 -5.46 9.42
N ASP A 203 -8.33 -6.02 9.76
CA ASP A 203 -7.07 -5.62 9.12
C ASP A 203 -6.99 -6.17 7.68
N GLY A 204 -6.33 -5.40 6.83
CA GLY A 204 -6.05 -5.77 5.45
C GLY A 204 -5.17 -4.74 4.77
N GLY A 205 -4.47 -5.17 3.72
CA GLY A 205 -3.68 -4.29 2.87
C GLY A 205 -3.40 -4.92 1.52
N MET A 206 -2.73 -4.16 0.67
CA MET A 206 -2.38 -4.62 -0.67
C MET A 206 -1.13 -3.93 -1.17
N VAL A 207 -0.31 -4.69 -1.89
CA VAL A 207 0.79 -4.17 -2.69
C VAL A 207 0.36 -4.16 -4.16
N VAL A 208 0.63 -3.09 -4.88
CA VAL A 208 0.39 -2.95 -6.32
C VAL A 208 1.68 -2.58 -7.05
N THR A 209 1.88 -3.10 -8.26
CA THR A 209 3.09 -2.83 -9.06
C THR A 209 2.89 -3.25 -10.52
N ASN A 210 3.70 -2.71 -11.43
CA ASN A 210 3.83 -3.20 -12.80
C ASN A 210 5.00 -4.20 -12.96
N ASN A 211 5.75 -4.49 -11.90
CA ASN A 211 6.90 -5.37 -11.95
C ASN A 211 6.55 -6.78 -11.48
N GLU A 212 6.60 -7.75 -12.39
CA GLU A 212 6.27 -9.15 -12.12
C GLU A 212 7.15 -9.75 -11.01
N GLU A 213 8.44 -9.42 -10.99
CA GLU A 213 9.40 -9.97 -10.03
C GLU A 213 9.15 -9.43 -8.61
N ILE A 214 8.77 -8.15 -8.50
CA ILE A 214 8.29 -7.58 -7.22
C ILE A 214 7.04 -8.33 -6.76
N ALA A 215 6.05 -8.49 -7.63
CA ALA A 215 4.80 -9.14 -7.28
C ALA A 215 5.00 -10.63 -6.90
N LYS A 216 5.91 -11.35 -7.57
CA LYS A 216 6.32 -12.72 -7.21
C LYS A 216 6.96 -12.77 -5.83
N LYS A 217 7.94 -11.89 -5.56
CA LYS A 217 8.60 -11.82 -4.24
C LYS A 217 7.61 -11.51 -3.13
N VAL A 218 6.69 -10.58 -3.32
CA VAL A 218 5.65 -10.27 -2.30
C VAL A 218 4.75 -11.48 -2.05
N ARG A 219 4.36 -12.23 -3.10
CA ARG A 219 3.58 -13.48 -2.94
C ARG A 219 4.32 -14.57 -2.18
N LEU A 220 5.63 -14.70 -2.37
CA LEU A 220 6.46 -15.61 -1.57
C LEU A 220 6.56 -15.10 -0.12
N LEU A 221 6.97 -13.83 0.07
CA LEU A 221 7.16 -13.21 1.37
C LEU A 221 5.90 -13.26 2.24
N ARG A 222 4.70 -13.14 1.66
CA ARG A 222 3.44 -13.18 2.43
C ARG A 222 3.07 -14.58 2.95
N VAL A 223 3.69 -15.64 2.40
CA VAL A 223 3.45 -17.06 2.73
C VAL A 223 4.75 -17.74 3.16
N HIS A 224 5.39 -17.22 4.19
CA HIS A 224 6.61 -17.77 4.80
C HIS A 224 7.81 -17.90 3.84
N GLY A 225 7.77 -17.25 2.68
CA GLY A 225 8.80 -17.33 1.65
C GLY A 225 8.72 -18.59 0.77
N GLY A 226 7.59 -19.30 0.83
CA GLY A 226 7.31 -20.48 0.02
C GLY A 226 6.16 -20.28 -0.94
N SER A 227 6.08 -21.16 -1.95
CA SER A 227 4.90 -21.21 -2.81
C SER A 227 3.74 -21.86 -2.04
N SER A 228 2.51 -21.41 -2.26
CA SER A 228 1.33 -22.01 -1.60
C SER A 228 1.05 -23.46 -2.01
N ARG A 229 1.77 -23.99 -3.01
CA ARG A 229 1.52 -25.31 -3.62
C ARG A 229 2.66 -26.32 -3.37
N SER A 230 3.76 -25.91 -2.75
CA SER A 230 4.90 -26.77 -2.44
C SER A 230 5.43 -26.52 -1.03
N TYR A 231 6.10 -27.51 -0.44
CA TYR A 231 6.87 -27.34 0.80
C TYR A 231 8.28 -26.76 0.54
N GLU A 232 8.43 -26.05 -0.58
CA GLU A 232 9.69 -25.43 -0.99
C GLU A 232 9.67 -23.96 -0.58
N TYR A 233 10.74 -23.54 0.09
CA TYR A 233 10.91 -22.19 0.59
C TYR A 233 12.15 -21.59 -0.05
N GLU A 234 11.96 -20.49 -0.78
CA GLU A 234 13.04 -19.82 -1.52
C GLU A 234 13.74 -18.75 -0.67
N MET A 235 13.03 -18.22 0.32
CA MET A 235 13.56 -17.20 1.23
C MET A 235 12.85 -17.24 2.58
N PHE A 236 13.33 -16.46 3.55
CA PHE A 236 12.58 -16.23 4.78
C PHE A 236 11.46 -15.22 4.51
N GLY A 237 10.22 -15.62 4.75
CA GLY A 237 9.06 -14.74 4.68
C GLY A 237 8.30 -14.65 5.99
N TYR A 238 7.05 -14.23 5.88
CA TYR A 238 6.14 -13.88 6.96
C TYR A 238 4.79 -14.57 6.76
N ASN A 239 3.96 -14.56 7.80
CA ASN A 239 2.54 -14.84 7.64
C ASN A 239 1.81 -13.50 7.53
N SER A 240 1.57 -13.03 6.31
CA SER A 240 0.91 -11.74 6.06
C SER A 240 -0.09 -11.86 4.92
N ARG A 241 -1.20 -12.55 5.15
CA ARG A 241 -2.20 -12.84 4.12
C ARG A 241 -3.44 -11.98 4.34
N LEU A 242 -4.11 -11.62 3.25
CA LEU A 242 -5.48 -11.13 3.32
C LEU A 242 -6.42 -12.33 3.44
N ASP A 243 -7.28 -12.32 4.45
CA ASP A 243 -8.27 -13.38 4.66
C ASP A 243 -9.31 -13.36 3.54
N GLU A 244 -9.83 -14.53 3.18
CA GLU A 244 -10.86 -14.67 2.15
C GLU A 244 -12.12 -13.88 2.49
N ILE A 245 -12.50 -13.86 3.77
CA ILE A 245 -13.65 -13.08 4.25
C ILE A 245 -13.42 -11.59 4.04
N GLN A 246 -12.22 -11.08 4.32
CA GLN A 246 -11.92 -9.66 4.12
C GLN A 246 -11.91 -9.32 2.62
N ALA A 247 -11.34 -10.20 1.80
CA ALA A 247 -11.34 -10.00 0.36
C ALA A 247 -12.76 -9.98 -0.21
N ALA A 248 -13.64 -10.90 0.20
CA ALA A 248 -15.04 -10.92 -0.24
C ALA A 248 -15.81 -9.65 0.15
N LEU A 249 -15.48 -9.03 1.30
CA LEU A 249 -16.12 -7.80 1.78
C LEU A 249 -15.62 -6.53 1.08
N LEU A 250 -14.46 -6.58 0.42
CA LEU A 250 -13.83 -5.45 -0.26
C LEU A 250 -14.20 -5.33 -1.74
N ARG A 251 -14.94 -6.31 -2.26
CA ARG A 251 -15.40 -6.40 -3.65
C ARG A 251 -16.86 -5.93 -3.74
#